data_AF-A0A5N9E206-F1
#
_entry.id   AF-A0A5N9E206-F1
#
_cell.length_a   1.000
_cell.length_b   1.000
_cell.length_c   1.000
_cell.angle_alpha   90.00
_cell.angle_beta   90.00
_cell.angle_gamma   90.00
#
_symmetry.space_group_name_H-M   'P 1'
#
loop_
_entity.id
_entity.type
_entity.pdbx_description
1 polymer ?
#
loop_
_entity_poly.entity_id
_entity_poly.type
_entity_poly.pdbx_seq_one_letter_code
_entity_poly.pdbx_strand_id
1 'polypeptide(L)' 'MSIESVAILSPGDMGHAIGQLLKENELRVLTCLNGRSKRTRELSDQAEITDVPNLNEL' A
#
# COMPACT_ATOMS: atom_id res chain seq x y z
N MET A 1 -13.18 3.70 18.35
CA MET A 1 -11.98 4.20 17.64
C MET A 1 -12.28 4.13 16.15
N SER A 2 -11.91 5.15 15.38
CA SER A 2 -11.89 5.10 13.92
C SER A 2 -10.56 4.52 13.44
N ILE A 3 -10.57 3.81 12.31
CA ILE A 3 -9.34 3.38 11.64
C ILE A 3 -8.80 4.58 10.86
N GLU A 4 -7.59 5.02 11.16
CA GLU A 4 -6.96 6.17 10.49
C GLU A 4 -6.16 5.75 9.25
N SER A 5 -5.55 4.57 9.27
CA SER A 5 -4.76 4.04 8.16
C SER A 5 -4.73 2.52 8.14
N VAL A 6 -4.49 1.95 6.96
CA VAL A 6 -4.31 0.51 6.74
C VAL A 6 -2.99 0.28 6.01
N ALA A 7 -2.16 -0.63 6.52
CA ALA A 7 -0.93 -1.03 5.85
C ALA A 7 -1.11 -2.36 5.10
N ILE A 8 -0.66 -2.43 3.85
CA ILE A 8 -0.60 -3.66 3.05
C ILE A 8 0.85 -4.10 2.93
N LEU A 9 1.18 -5.25 3.50
CA LEU A 9 2.52 -5.83 3.41
C LEU A 9 2.67 -6.62 2.10
N SER A 10 3.70 -6.30 1.33
CA SER A 10 4.00 -6.94 0.04
C SER A 10 2.83 -6.88 -0.96
N PRO A 11 2.39 -5.66 -1.38
CA PRO A 11 1.24 -5.46 -2.26
C PRO A 11 1.54 -5.94 -3.70
N GLY A 12 1.41 -7.24 -3.92
CA GLY A 12 1.39 -7.84 -5.26
C GLY A 12 0.07 -7.53 -5.98
N ASP A 13 -0.29 -8.38 -6.93
CA ASP A 13 -1.46 -8.19 -7.79
C ASP A 13 -2.77 -7.94 -7.01
N MET A 14 -3.05 -8.82 -6.04
CA MET A 14 -4.22 -8.69 -5.17
C MET A 14 -4.08 -7.51 -4.18
N GLY A 15 -2.87 -7.29 -3.65
CA GLY A 15 -2.65 -6.24 -2.66
C GLY A 15 -2.85 -4.84 -3.23
N HIS A 16 -2.47 -4.62 -4.49
CA HIS A 16 -2.74 -3.38 -5.20
C HIS A 16 -4.25 -3.13 -5.36
N ALA A 17 -5.02 -4.15 -5.76
CA ALA A 17 -6.46 -4.01 -5.99
C ALA A 17 -7.21 -3.70 -4.68
N ILE A 18 -6.80 -4.34 -3.58
CA ILE A 18 -7.35 -4.03 -2.25
C ILE A 18 -6.93 -2.63 -1.80
N GLY A 19 -5.68 -2.24 -2.01
CA GLY A 19 -5.20 -0.89 -1.68
C GLY A 19 -5.97 0.20 -2.41
N GLN A 20 -6.24 -0.01 -3.70
CA GLN A 20 -7.06 0.87 -4.52
C GLN A 20 -8.48 0.97 -3.96
N LEU A 21 -9.14 -0.15 -3.69
CA LEU A 21 -10.50 -0.16 -3.11
C LEU A 21 -10.58 0.59 -1.78
N LEU A 22 -9.57 0.43 -0.90
CA LEU A 22 -9.52 1.14 0.37
C LEU A 22 -9.34 2.65 0.17
N LYS A 23 -8.48 3.06 -0.77
CA LYS A 23 -8.27 4.45 -1.17
C LYS A 23 -9.52 5.10 -1.75
N GLU A 24 -10.28 4.38 -2.57
CA GLU A 24 -11.58 4.83 -3.11
C GLU A 24 -12.61 5.08 -2.01
N ASN A 25 -12.46 4.43 -0.84
CA ASN A 25 -13.25 4.66 0.36
C ASN A 25 -12.58 5.64 1.34
N GLU A 26 -11.71 6.51 0.83
CA GLU A 26 -11.04 7.60 1.55
C GLU A 26 -10.13 7.16 2.71
N LEU A 27 -9.77 5.87 2.77
CA LEU A 27 -8.79 5.39 3.75
C LEU A 27 -7.37 5.70 3.30
N ARG A 28 -6.54 6.11 4.26
CA ARG A 28 -5.11 6.22 4.05
C ARG A 28 -4.48 4.83 3.99
N VAL A 29 -3.87 4.48 2.85
CA VAL A 29 -3.23 3.18 2.66
C VAL A 29 -1.72 3.33 2.56
N LEU A 30 -1.01 2.55 3.38
CA LEU A 30 0.45 2.53 3.47
C LEU A 30 1.02 1.19 3.00
N THR A 31 2.27 1.19 2.55
CA THR A 31 3.06 -0.01 2.31
C THR A 31 4.55 0.27 2.49
N CYS A 32 5.38 -0.77 2.51
CA CYS A 32 6.83 -0.65 2.45
C CYS A 32 7.34 -1.50 1.29
N LEU A 33 7.94 -0.85 0.29
CA LEU A 33 8.42 -1.47 -0.93
C LEU A 33 9.89 -1.84 -0.87
N ASN A 34 10.56 -1.68 0.28
CA ASN A 34 11.96 -2.04 0.41
C ASN A 34 12.19 -3.53 0.06
N GLY A 35 13.13 -3.79 -0.84
CA GLY A 35 13.39 -5.13 -1.38
C GLY A 35 12.22 -5.76 -2.15
N ARG A 36 11.24 -4.97 -2.64
CA ARG A 36 10.18 -5.47 -3.54
C ARG A 36 10.56 -5.30 -5.02
N SER A 37 9.96 -6.15 -5.85
CA SER A 37 10.19 -6.17 -7.30
C SER A 37 9.71 -4.89 -7.98
N LYS A 38 10.22 -4.59 -9.18
CA LYS A 38 9.73 -3.49 -10.02
C LYS A 38 8.22 -3.59 -10.26
N ARG A 39 7.73 -4.81 -10.56
CA ARG A 39 6.30 -5.08 -10.74
C ARG A 39 5.46 -4.67 -9.53
N THR A 40 5.88 -5.05 -8.32
CA THR A 40 5.19 -4.69 -7.07
C THR A 40 5.15 -3.18 -6.87
N ARG A 41 6.24 -2.48 -7.21
CA ARG A 41 6.31 -1.02 -7.11
C ARG A 41 5.35 -0.34 -8.09
N GLU A 42 5.35 -0.77 -9.35
CA GLU A 42 4.43 -0.26 -10.39
C GLU A 42 2.96 -0.48 -10.01
N LEU A 43 2.62 -1.65 -9.48
CA LEU A 43 1.25 -1.94 -9.00
C LEU A 43 0.86 -1.03 -7.82
N SER A 44 1.78 -0.78 -6.89
CA SER A 44 1.51 0.09 -5.73
C SER A 44 1.33 1.55 -6.13
N ASP A 45 2.13 2.01 -7.11
CA ASP A 45 2.03 3.34 -7.70
C ASP A 45 0.69 3.54 -8.44
N GLN A 46 0.27 2.54 -9.22
CA GLN A 46 -1.05 2.53 -9.89
C GLN A 46 -2.22 2.61 -8.92
N ALA A 47 -2.09 1.98 -7.74
CA ALA A 47 -3.10 2.03 -6.68
C ALA A 47 -2.96 3.25 -5.74
N GLU A 48 -2.01 4.16 -6.02
CA GLU A 48 -1.69 5.32 -5.18
C GLU A 48 -1.45 4.97 -3.69
N ILE A 49 -0.83 3.80 -3.45
CA ILE A 49 -0.50 3.35 -2.10
C ILE A 49 0.76 4.10 -1.64
N THR A 50 0.72 4.70 -0.46
CA THR A 50 1.86 5.46 0.07
C THR A 50 2.97 4.50 0.51
N ASP A 51 4.13 4.58 -0.15
CA ASP A 51 5.34 3.85 0.25
C ASP A 51 6.05 4.57 1.41
N VAL A 52 6.33 3.82 2.49
CA VAL A 52 7.18 4.25 3.62
C VAL A 52 8.53 3.55 3.52
N PRO A 53 9.63 4.18 3.98
CA PRO A 53 10.98 3.70 3.70
C PRO A 53 11.32 2.36 4.39
N ASN A 54 10.65 2.02 5.51
CA ASN A 54 10.89 0.80 6.26
C ASN A 54 9.67 0.38 7.10
N LEU A 55 9.67 -0.85 7.61
CA LEU A 55 8.54 -1.40 8.37
C LEU A 55 8.28 -0.69 9.71
N ASN A 56 9.25 0.03 10.28
CA ASN A 56 9.04 0.76 11.53
C ASN A 56 8.27 2.07 11.34
N GLU A 57 8.04 2.48 10.09
CA GLU A 57 7.28 3.69 9.74
C GLU A 57 5.86 3.39 9.24
N LEU A 58 5.41 2.13 9.38
CA LEU A 58 4.03 1.70 9.08
C LEU A 58 3.07 1.95 10.24
#